data_AF-A0A962TPV1-F1
#
_entry.id   AF-A0A962TPV1-F1
#
_cell.length_a   1.000
_cell.length_b   1.000
_cell.length_c   1.000
_cell.angle_alpha   90.00
_cell.angle_beta   90.00
_cell.angle_gamma   90.00
#
_symmetry.space_group_name_H-M   'P 1'
#
loop_
_entity.id
_entity.type
_entity.pdbx_description
1 polymer ?
#
loop_
_entity_poly.entity_id
_entity_poly.type
_entity_poly.pdbx_seq_one_letter_code
_entity_poly.pdbx_strand_id
1 'polypeptide(L)'
;MNEIPAGLSQPLMPLIEPLTKFNQLTSSQIEKWVALSMDSMKAYMDLGIAQIKVALKVHDAQSLSEFTDSQFAVLSFVGHRILDDNHALKEWGVDCYHQSSRLARSSLLNLIFK
;
A
#
# COMPACT_ATOMS: atom_id res chain seq x y z
N MET A 1 -41.98 11.70 -17.65
CA MET A 1 -40.72 12.39 -17.26
C MET A 1 -40.87 12.74 -15.80
N ASN A 2 -40.33 11.91 -14.90
CA ASN A 2 -40.35 12.19 -13.46
C ASN A 2 -39.12 13.04 -13.12
N GLU A 3 -39.29 14.35 -13.25
CA GLU A 3 -38.39 15.32 -12.64
C GLU A 3 -38.44 15.07 -11.12
N ILE A 4 -37.38 14.52 -10.53
CA ILE A 4 -37.20 14.55 -9.08
C ILE A 4 -37.31 16.02 -8.68
N PRO A 5 -38.26 16.44 -7.83
CA PRO A 5 -38.46 17.85 -7.54
C PRO A 5 -37.16 18.42 -6.99
N ALA A 6 -36.66 19.48 -7.63
CA ALA A 6 -35.35 20.10 -7.35
C ALA A 6 -35.14 20.48 -5.88
N GLY A 7 -36.20 20.55 -5.06
CA GLY A 7 -36.12 20.78 -3.62
C GLY A 7 -35.64 19.57 -2.79
N LEU A 8 -35.71 18.33 -3.31
CA LEU A 8 -35.18 17.14 -2.62
C LEU A 8 -33.69 16.90 -2.90
N SER A 9 -33.17 17.39 -4.02
CA SER A 9 -31.76 17.22 -4.38
C SER A 9 -30.84 18.24 -3.71
N GLN A 10 -31.32 19.44 -3.40
CA GLN A 10 -30.54 20.52 -2.77
C GLN A 10 -30.00 20.20 -1.35
N PRO A 11 -30.76 19.53 -0.44
CA PRO A 11 -30.24 19.18 0.89
C PRO A 11 -29.30 17.95 0.86
N LEU A 12 -29.42 17.08 -0.15
CA LEU A 12 -28.66 15.84 -0.24
C LEU A 12 -27.30 16.01 -0.93
N MET A 13 -27.17 16.92 -1.90
CA MET A 13 -25.89 17.22 -2.58
C MET A 13 -24.69 17.46 -1.63
N PRO A 14 -24.78 18.30 -0.57
CA PRO A 14 -23.65 18.53 0.34
C PRO A 14 -23.27 17.31 1.20
N LEU A 15 -24.16 16.32 1.34
CA LEU A 15 -23.89 15.06 2.05
C LEU A 15 -23.28 14.00 1.14
N ILE A 16 -23.62 14.01 -0.15
CA ILE A 16 -23.13 13.05 -1.14
C ILE A 16 -21.66 13.33 -1.51
N GLU A 17 -21.29 14.60 -1.65
CA GLU A 17 -19.94 15.01 -2.06
C GLU A 17 -18.80 14.51 -1.15
N PRO A 18 -18.88 14.64 0.20
CA PRO A 18 -17.86 14.10 1.09
C PRO A 18 -17.83 12.56 1.10
N LEU A 19 -18.96 11.88 0.89
CA LEU A 19 -19.02 10.42 0.79
C LEU A 19 -18.32 9.92 -0.49
N THR A 20 -18.54 10.59 -1.63
CA THR A 20 -17.83 10.27 -2.87
C THR A 20 -16.32 10.49 -2.73
N LYS A 21 -15.90 11.60 -2.11
CA LYS A 21 -14.48 11.87 -1.84
C LYS A 21 -13.87 10.84 -0.89
N PHE A 22 -14.58 10.42 0.15
CA PHE A 22 -14.14 9.36 1.05
C PHE A 22 -13.94 8.02 0.34
N ASN A 23 -14.87 7.62 -0.53
CA ASN A 23 -14.75 6.38 -1.30
C ASN A 23 -13.54 6.43 -2.25
N GLN A 24 -13.31 7.56 -2.93
CA GLN A 24 -12.14 7.74 -3.80
C GLN A 24 -10.83 7.66 -3.02
N LEU A 25 -10.75 8.30 -1.86
CA LEU A 25 -9.58 8.20 -0.98
C LEU A 25 -9.32 6.77 -0.55
N THR A 26 -10.37 6.07 -0.12
CA THR A 26 -10.27 4.66 0.32
C THR A 26 -9.79 3.77 -0.82
N SER A 27 -10.34 3.92 -2.03
CA SER A 27 -9.89 3.17 -3.21
C SER A 27 -8.41 3.43 -3.51
N SER A 28 -7.98 4.69 -3.49
CA SER A 28 -6.57 5.04 -3.73
C SER A 28 -5.63 4.48 -2.66
N GLN A 29 -6.05 4.47 -1.39
CA GLN A 29 -5.25 3.86 -0.32
C GLN A 29 -5.15 2.34 -0.45
N ILE A 30 -6.22 1.68 -0.91
CA ILE A 30 -6.22 0.24 -1.20
C ILE A 30 -5.31 -0.06 -2.39
N GLU A 31 -5.36 0.72 -3.47
CA GLU A 31 -4.44 0.56 -4.61
C GLU A 31 -2.98 0.66 -4.19
N LYS A 32 -2.64 1.67 -3.36
CA LYS A 32 -1.29 1.80 -2.80
C LYS A 32 -0.91 0.58 -1.96
N TRP A 33 -1.80 0.11 -1.10
CA TRP A 33 -1.54 -1.08 -0.28
C TRP A 33 -1.36 -2.36 -1.11
N VAL A 34 -2.15 -2.53 -2.16
CA VAL A 34 -2.01 -3.64 -3.12
C VAL A 34 -0.68 -3.56 -3.85
N ALA A 35 -0.24 -2.36 -4.27
CA ALA A 35 1.07 -2.17 -4.87
C ALA A 35 2.20 -2.59 -3.92
N LEU A 36 2.16 -2.16 -2.65
CA LEU A 36 3.11 -2.58 -1.61
C LEU A 36 3.11 -4.11 -1.39
N SER A 37 1.92 -4.73 -1.42
CA SER A 37 1.77 -6.18 -1.28
C SER A 37 2.32 -6.95 -2.49
N MET A 38 2.13 -6.42 -3.70
CA MET A 38 2.70 -7.01 -4.92
C MET A 38 4.21 -6.88 -4.97
N ASP A 39 4.76 -5.77 -4.50
CA ASP A 39 6.20 -5.57 -4.46
C ASP A 39 6.85 -6.54 -3.47
N SER A 40 6.29 -6.70 -2.26
CA SER A 40 6.78 -7.69 -1.29
C SER A 40 6.65 -9.12 -1.82
N MET A 41 5.54 -9.45 -2.47
CA MET A 41 5.33 -10.75 -3.12
C MET A 41 6.39 -11.05 -4.19
N LYS A 42 6.75 -10.09 -5.06
CA LYS A 42 7.83 -10.29 -6.05
C LYS A 42 9.16 -10.60 -5.37
N ALA A 43 9.50 -9.91 -4.30
CA ALA A 43 10.74 -10.21 -3.57
C ALA A 43 10.77 -11.60 -2.96
N TYR A 44 9.66 -12.09 -2.41
CA TYR A 44 9.59 -13.45 -1.91
C TYR A 44 9.74 -14.49 -3.03
N MET A 45 9.21 -14.21 -4.23
CA MET A 45 9.43 -15.07 -5.40
C MET A 45 10.90 -15.08 -5.81
N ASP A 46 11.56 -13.93 -5.86
CA ASP A 46 12.99 -13.82 -6.17
C ASP A 46 13.83 -14.59 -5.14
N LEU A 47 13.47 -14.51 -3.85
CA LEU A 47 14.09 -15.28 -2.79
C LEU A 47 13.90 -16.79 -2.99
N GLY A 48 12.69 -17.22 -3.36
CA GLY A 48 12.37 -18.61 -3.64
C GLY A 48 13.18 -19.16 -4.83
N ILE A 49 13.32 -18.38 -5.90
CA ILE A 49 14.16 -18.72 -7.05
C ILE A 49 15.63 -18.81 -6.64
N ALA A 50 16.11 -17.86 -5.82
CA ALA A 50 17.48 -17.88 -5.31
C ALA A 50 17.75 -19.14 -4.45
N GLN A 51 16.83 -19.50 -3.55
CA GLN A 51 16.92 -20.72 -2.74
C GLN A 51 16.91 -21.99 -3.60
N ILE A 52 16.07 -22.05 -4.65
CA ILE A 52 16.04 -23.18 -5.59
C ILE A 52 17.37 -23.31 -6.34
N LYS A 53 17.95 -22.19 -6.81
CA LYS A 53 19.28 -22.19 -7.46
C LYS A 53 20.37 -22.72 -6.55
N VAL A 54 20.31 -22.39 -5.26
CA VAL A 54 21.27 -22.86 -4.25
C VAL A 54 21.06 -24.34 -3.98
N ALA A 55 19.82 -24.79 -3.81
CA ALA A 55 19.49 -26.19 -3.63
C ALA A 55 19.93 -27.08 -4.82
N LEU A 56 19.87 -26.55 -6.04
CA LEU A 56 20.39 -27.23 -7.25
C LEU A 56 21.93 -27.27 -7.32
N LYS A 57 22.63 -26.34 -6.67
CA LYS A 57 24.10 -26.28 -6.61
C LYS A 57 24.70 -27.10 -5.48
N VAL A 58 23.95 -27.37 -4.41
CA VAL A 58 24.43 -28.15 -3.26
C VAL A 58 24.50 -29.63 -3.64
N HIS A 59 25.64 -30.08 -4.16
CA HIS A 59 25.89 -31.50 -4.41
C HIS A 59 27.27 -31.98 -3.92
N ASP A 60 28.19 -31.08 -3.53
CA ASP A 60 29.58 -31.44 -3.17
C ASP A 60 30.11 -30.69 -1.94
N ALA A 61 31.19 -31.13 -1.29
CA ALA A 61 31.70 -30.57 -0.02
C ALA A 61 32.14 -29.08 -0.11
N GLN A 62 32.30 -28.55 -1.33
CA GLN A 62 32.55 -27.13 -1.63
C GLN A 62 31.30 -26.24 -1.40
N SER A 63 30.12 -26.85 -1.26
CA SER A 63 28.81 -26.18 -1.09
C SER A 63 28.66 -25.42 0.23
N LEU A 64 29.50 -25.68 1.24
CA LEU A 64 29.37 -25.04 2.55
C LEU A 64 29.68 -23.53 2.49
N SER A 65 30.64 -23.13 1.65
CA SER A 65 30.99 -21.72 1.45
C SER A 65 29.90 -21.01 0.64
N GLU A 66 29.45 -21.60 -0.48
CA GLU A 66 28.35 -21.05 -1.28
C GLU A 66 27.04 -20.96 -0.50
N PHE A 67 26.77 -21.91 0.41
CA PHE A 67 25.63 -21.85 1.30
C PHE A 67 25.73 -20.68 2.28
N THR A 68 26.91 -20.46 2.88
CA THR A 68 27.12 -19.36 3.83
C THR A 68 27.00 -18.00 3.15
N ASP A 69 27.56 -17.86 1.95
CA ASP A 69 27.41 -16.65 1.11
C ASP A 69 25.95 -16.44 0.70
N SER A 70 25.23 -17.52 0.37
CA SER A 70 23.81 -17.44 0.03
C SER A 70 22.95 -17.05 1.23
N GLN A 71 23.27 -17.51 2.44
CA GLN A 71 22.56 -17.10 3.65
C GLN A 71 22.81 -15.62 3.97
N PHE A 72 24.04 -15.14 3.75
CA PHE A 72 24.36 -13.72 3.91
C PHE A 72 23.64 -12.85 2.87
N ALA A 73 23.56 -13.31 1.61
CA ALA A 73 22.82 -12.62 0.55
C ALA A 73 21.32 -12.57 0.85
N VAL A 74 20.73 -13.67 1.32
CA VAL A 74 19.32 -13.74 1.78
C VAL A 74 19.10 -12.77 2.95
N LEU A 75 19.99 -12.76 3.94
CA LEU A 75 19.87 -11.87 5.09
C LEU A 75 19.98 -10.39 4.69
N SER A 76 20.93 -10.06 3.82
CA SER A 76 21.11 -8.69 3.32
C SER A 76 19.92 -8.22 2.49
N PHE A 77 19.37 -9.11 1.65
CA PHE A 77 18.15 -8.85 0.87
C PHE A 77 16.93 -8.65 1.77
N VAL A 78 16.71 -9.53 2.75
CA VAL A 78 15.61 -9.41 3.72
C VAL A 78 15.77 -8.14 4.56
N GLY A 79 16.99 -7.80 4.96
CA GLY A 79 17.30 -6.58 5.70
C GLY A 79 16.94 -5.32 4.91
N HIS A 80 17.37 -5.23 3.66
CA HIS A 80 16.98 -4.13 2.77
C HIS A 80 15.45 -4.08 2.56
N ARG A 81 14.84 -5.24 2.30
CA ARG A 81 13.39 -5.36 2.12
C ARG A 81 12.62 -4.86 3.34
N ILE A 82 13.02 -5.25 4.55
CA ILE A 82 12.38 -4.77 5.79
C ILE A 82 12.51 -3.25 5.92
N LEU A 83 13.66 -2.68 5.57
CA LEU A 83 13.84 -1.22 5.61
C LEU A 83 12.94 -0.51 4.58
N ASP A 84 12.88 -1.03 3.36
CA ASP A 84 12.05 -0.49 2.28
C ASP A 84 10.55 -0.60 2.62
N ASP A 85 10.10 -1.76 3.09
CA ASP A 85 8.71 -1.99 3.48
C ASP A 85 8.33 -1.08 4.66
N ASN A 86 9.22 -0.89 5.65
CA ASN A 86 8.99 0.02 6.77
C ASN A 86 8.89 1.48 6.32
N HIS A 87 9.77 1.91 5.40
CA HIS A 87 9.70 3.25 4.84
C HIS A 87 8.37 3.47 4.11
N ALA A 88 7.99 2.52 3.25
CA ALA A 88 6.77 2.60 2.47
C ALA A 88 5.50 2.54 3.34
N LEU A 89 5.49 1.72 4.39
CA LEU A 89 4.41 1.68 5.39
C LEU A 89 4.28 3.01 6.14
N LYS A 90 5.40 3.60 6.54
CA LYS A 90 5.41 4.90 7.23
C LYS A 90 4.86 6.00 6.32
N GLU A 91 5.31 6.03 5.07
CA GLU A 91 4.85 7.01 4.07
C GLU A 91 3.35 6.85 3.79
N TRP A 92 2.88 5.62 3.61
CA TRP A 92 1.46 5.31 3.45
C TRP A 92 0.63 5.77 4.67
N GLY A 93 1.09 5.50 5.89
CA GLY A 93 0.38 5.90 7.10
C GLY A 93 0.30 7.42 7.27
N VAL A 94 1.39 8.13 6.98
CA VAL A 94 1.45 9.60 7.01
C VAL A 94 0.51 10.18 5.95
N ASP A 95 0.53 9.66 4.72
CA ASP A 95 -0.36 10.08 3.64
C ASP A 95 -1.83 9.86 4.02
N CYS A 96 -2.19 8.67 4.53
CA CYS A 96 -3.54 8.37 4.98
C CYS A 96 -4.03 9.37 6.05
N TYR A 97 -3.20 9.68 7.04
CA TYR A 97 -3.51 10.69 8.06
C TYR A 97 -3.70 12.10 7.48
N HIS A 98 -2.80 12.52 6.58
CA HIS A 98 -2.90 13.81 5.91
C HIS A 98 -4.16 13.92 5.04
N GLN A 99 -4.52 12.87 4.30
CA GLN A 99 -5.70 12.86 3.45
C GLN A 99 -7.00 12.85 4.26
N SER A 100 -7.05 12.06 5.33
CA SER A 100 -8.19 12.04 6.26
C SER A 100 -8.40 13.38 6.96
N SER A 101 -7.33 13.98 7.51
CA SER A 101 -7.40 15.30 8.17
C SER A 101 -7.79 16.41 7.20
N ARG A 102 -7.32 16.36 5.95
CA ARG A 102 -7.72 17.31 4.89
C ARG A 102 -9.20 17.16 4.53
N LEU A 103 -9.70 15.94 4.37
CA LEU A 103 -11.11 15.70 4.10
C LEU A 103 -11.98 16.21 5.25
N ALA A 104 -11.61 15.91 6.50
CA ALA A 104 -12.33 16.38 7.69
C ALA A 104 -12.39 17.91 7.75
N ARG A 105 -11.25 18.59 7.51
CA ARG A 105 -11.19 20.06 7.43
C ARG A 105 -12.05 20.62 6.31
N SER A 106 -11.97 20.03 5.11
CA SER A 106 -12.77 20.49 3.96
C SER A 106 -14.27 20.33 4.22
N SER A 107 -14.69 19.22 4.81
CA SER A 107 -16.09 18.98 5.15
C SER A 107 -16.59 19.94 6.24
N LEU A 108 -15.77 20.22 7.26
CA LEU A 108 -16.10 21.20 8.31
C LEU A 108 -16.19 22.63 7.76
N LEU A 109 -15.23 23.06 6.93
CA LEU A 109 -15.27 24.38 6.32
C LEU A 109 -16.50 24.57 5.42
N ASN A 110 -16.86 23.54 4.65
CA ASN A 110 -18.04 23.57 3.79
C ASN A 110 -19.37 23.57 4.59
N LEU A 111 -19.35 23.11 5.84
CA LEU A 111 -20.49 23.19 6.77
C LEU A 111 -20.59 24.56 7.47
N ILE A 112 -19.45 25.18 7.79
CA ILE A 112 -19.38 26.44 8.55
C ILE A 112 -19.58 27.68 7.65
N PHE A 113 -19.10 27.64 6.40
CA PHE A 113 -19.19 28.77 5.46
C PHE A 113 -20.33 28.63 4.43
N LYS A 114 -21.39 27.89 4.78
CA LYS A 114 -22.59 27.73 3.96
C LYS A 114 -23.67 28.75 4.30
#